data_AF-A0A7V9HNJ0-F1
#
_entry.id   AF-A0A7V9HNJ0-F1
#
_cell.length_a   1.000
_cell.length_b   1.000
_cell.length_c   1.000
_cell.angle_alpha   90.00
_cell.angle_beta   90.00
_cell.angle_gamma   90.00
#
_symmetry.space_group_name_H-M   'P 1'
#
loop_
_entity.id
_entity.type
_entity.pdbx_description
1 polymer ?
#
loop_
_entity_poly.entity_id
_entity_poly.type
_entity_poly.pdbx_seq_one_letter_code
_entity_poly.pdbx_strand_id
1 'polypeptide(L)'
;MTRSILAAGTAAALSLALAATALGRGDKPLKLTGSVGPGFTISLKQNGKTVKSLKAGTYTFVISDKASIHNFVLEREKGGTFEKQLTSVSFKGTKTATIRLGKGEWKYYCKPHEAGMHGEFNVK
;
A
#
# COMPACT_ATOMS: atom_id res chain seq x y z
N MET A 1 -43.55 -64.88 25.79
CA MET A 1 -42.18 -65.33 26.13
C MET A 1 -41.21 -64.58 25.22
N THR A 2 -41.09 -63.26 25.41
CA THR A 2 -39.93 -62.56 26.01
C THR A 2 -38.61 -62.85 25.30
N ARG A 3 -38.14 -61.91 24.46
CA ARG A 3 -36.72 -61.48 24.42
C ARG A 3 -36.62 -59.98 24.10
N SER A 4 -35.68 -59.36 24.79
CA SER A 4 -35.59 -57.96 25.18
C SER A 4 -35.19 -56.94 24.11
N ILE A 5 -35.52 -55.69 24.42
CA ILE A 5 -35.09 -54.43 23.82
C ILE A 5 -33.62 -54.13 24.16
N LEU A 6 -32.96 -53.34 23.28
CA LEU A 6 -31.88 -52.36 23.46
C LEU A 6 -30.60 -52.61 22.63
N ALA A 7 -30.32 -51.69 21.71
CA ALA A 7 -29.04 -50.99 21.63
C ALA A 7 -29.18 -49.70 20.80
N ALA A 8 -29.07 -48.57 21.49
CA ALA A 8 -28.81 -47.26 20.90
C ALA A 8 -27.33 -47.17 20.49
N GLY A 9 -27.04 -46.43 19.41
CA GLY A 9 -25.67 -46.17 18.99
C GLY A 9 -25.60 -45.16 17.86
N THR A 10 -25.64 -43.88 18.22
CA THR A 10 -25.38 -42.73 17.33
C THR A 10 -23.98 -42.84 16.72
N ALA A 11 -23.85 -42.73 15.40
CA ALA A 11 -22.59 -42.39 14.75
C ALA A 11 -22.82 -41.16 13.86
N ALA A 12 -22.25 -40.06 14.31
CA ALA A 12 -22.38 -38.72 13.78
C ALA A 12 -21.86 -38.60 12.32
N ALA A 13 -22.56 -37.77 11.55
CA ALA A 13 -22.09 -37.28 10.26
C ALA A 13 -20.80 -36.46 10.44
N LEU A 14 -19.68 -36.94 9.87
CA LEU A 14 -18.52 -36.10 9.64
C LEU A 14 -18.65 -35.45 8.27
N SER A 15 -19.28 -34.28 8.24
CA SER A 15 -19.17 -33.34 7.12
C SER A 15 -17.72 -32.84 7.08
N LEU A 16 -16.93 -33.27 6.08
CA LEU A 16 -15.65 -32.64 5.79
C LEU A 16 -15.89 -31.21 5.31
N ALA A 17 -15.84 -30.26 6.24
CA ALA A 17 -15.67 -28.86 5.91
C ALA A 17 -14.26 -28.67 5.35
N LEU A 18 -14.12 -28.59 4.02
CA LEU A 18 -12.93 -28.03 3.40
C LEU A 18 -12.88 -26.54 3.74
N ALA A 19 -12.24 -26.21 4.86
CA ALA A 19 -11.85 -24.86 5.19
C ALA A 19 -10.91 -24.34 4.10
N ALA A 20 -11.36 -23.32 3.38
CA ALA A 20 -10.62 -22.65 2.33
C ALA A 20 -9.36 -21.99 2.89
N THR A 21 -8.21 -22.63 2.76
CA THR A 21 -6.90 -21.96 2.89
C THR A 21 -6.41 -21.54 1.50
N ALA A 22 -7.10 -20.57 0.91
CA ALA A 22 -6.46 -19.69 -0.07
C ALA A 22 -5.53 -18.74 0.71
N LEU A 23 -4.43 -19.28 1.25
CA LEU A 23 -3.28 -18.47 1.61
C LEU A 23 -2.83 -17.81 0.30
N GLY A 24 -3.15 -16.53 0.16
CA GLY A 24 -2.94 -15.79 -1.06
C GLY A 24 -1.55 -16.04 -1.60
N ARG A 25 -1.45 -16.41 -2.90
CA ARG A 25 -0.24 -16.15 -3.67
C ARG A 25 0.13 -14.70 -3.37
N GLY A 26 1.20 -14.51 -2.61
CA GLY A 26 1.66 -13.18 -2.21
C GLY A 26 2.22 -12.49 -3.44
N ASP A 27 1.35 -11.93 -4.28
CA ASP A 27 1.76 -11.08 -5.37
C ASP A 27 2.60 -9.96 -4.77
N LYS A 28 3.84 -9.82 -5.27
CA LYS A 28 4.73 -8.75 -4.80
C LYS A 28 4.01 -7.42 -5.02
N PRO A 29 3.99 -6.52 -4.01
CA PRO A 29 3.38 -5.22 -4.18
C PRO A 29 3.91 -4.50 -5.42
N LEU A 30 3.01 -3.87 -6.17
CA LEU A 30 3.39 -3.10 -7.35
C LEU A 30 4.33 -1.96 -6.95
N LYS A 31 5.35 -1.72 -7.78
CA LYS A 31 6.38 -0.72 -7.49
C LYS A 31 5.99 0.66 -8.02
N LEU A 32 6.17 1.67 -7.19
CA LEU A 32 6.11 3.09 -7.55
C LEU A 32 7.49 3.71 -7.31
N THR A 33 8.03 4.40 -8.31
CA THR A 33 9.34 5.07 -8.21
C THR A 33 9.13 6.56 -8.06
N GLY A 34 9.58 7.13 -6.95
CA GLY A 34 9.59 8.57 -6.71
C GLY A 34 10.99 9.16 -6.88
N SER A 35 11.04 10.42 -7.29
CA SER A 35 12.27 11.21 -7.31
C SER A 35 11.99 12.59 -6.72
N VAL A 36 12.91 13.11 -5.92
CA VAL A 36 12.92 14.50 -5.47
C VAL A 36 14.34 15.06 -5.59
N GLY A 37 14.47 16.30 -6.07
CA GLY A 37 15.77 16.93 -6.28
C GLY A 37 16.50 16.51 -7.58
N PRO A 38 17.73 17.03 -7.80
CA PRO A 38 18.45 17.96 -6.92
C PRO A 38 18.02 19.43 -7.08
N GLY A 39 17.35 19.79 -8.17
CA GLY A 39 16.63 21.08 -8.28
C GLY A 39 15.19 20.97 -7.76
N PHE A 40 14.38 22.01 -7.95
CA PHE A 40 12.98 22.06 -7.52
C PHE A 40 12.06 21.16 -8.36
N THR A 41 12.29 19.85 -8.28
CA THR A 41 11.58 18.82 -9.05
C THR A 41 11.16 17.68 -8.14
N ILE A 42 9.94 17.20 -8.33
CA ILE A 42 9.40 16.02 -7.65
C ILE A 42 8.55 15.23 -8.63
N SER A 43 8.56 13.91 -8.55
CA SER A 43 7.70 13.07 -9.40
C SER A 43 7.44 11.71 -8.76
N LEU A 44 6.31 11.12 -9.12
CA LEU A 44 5.97 9.73 -8.82
C LEU A 44 5.59 9.01 -10.11
N LYS A 45 6.22 7.87 -10.37
CA LYS A 45 6.03 7.09 -11.59
C LYS A 45 5.71 5.62 -11.31
N GLN A 46 4.93 5.01 -12.18
CA GLN A 46 4.73 3.57 -12.25
C GLN A 46 5.14 3.10 -13.64
N ASN A 47 6.05 2.13 -13.72
CA ASN A 47 6.57 1.61 -15.00
C ASN A 47 7.02 2.74 -15.96
N GLY A 48 7.73 3.74 -15.43
CA GLY A 48 8.25 4.88 -16.20
C GLY A 48 7.24 5.99 -16.52
N LYS A 49 5.94 5.79 -16.28
CA LYS A 49 4.88 6.77 -16.55
C LYS A 49 4.47 7.50 -15.27
N THR A 50 4.18 8.80 -15.37
CA THR A 50 3.68 9.59 -14.23
C THR A 50 2.37 9.00 -13.70
N VAL A 51 2.29 8.83 -12.40
CA VAL A 51 1.09 8.33 -11.73
C VAL A 51 0.02 9.42 -11.77
N LYS A 52 -1.12 9.12 -12.38
CA LYS A 52 -2.35 9.95 -12.31
C LYS A 52 -3.47 9.25 -11.56
N SER A 53 -3.53 7.92 -11.69
CA SER A 53 -4.50 7.09 -10.98
C SER A 53 -3.94 5.71 -10.66
N LEU A 54 -4.31 5.17 -9.51
CA LEU A 54 -4.01 3.81 -9.07
C LEU A 54 -5.29 3.11 -8.61
N LYS A 55 -5.26 1.78 -8.52
CA LYS A 55 -6.28 1.02 -7.80
C LYS A 55 -5.94 1.04 -6.31
N ALA A 56 -6.93 0.93 -5.43
CA ALA A 56 -6.65 0.69 -4.02
C ALA A 56 -5.84 -0.60 -3.84
N GLY A 57 -4.83 -0.58 -2.98
CA GLY A 57 -3.93 -1.74 -2.80
C GLY A 57 -2.61 -1.40 -2.12
N THR A 58 -1.75 -2.41 -1.99
CA THR A 58 -0.41 -2.27 -1.40
C THR A 58 0.62 -1.99 -2.49
N TYR A 59 1.43 -0.96 -2.27
CA TYR A 59 2.47 -0.51 -3.20
C TYR A 59 3.81 -0.38 -2.50
N THR A 60 4.89 -0.71 -3.20
CA THR A 60 6.26 -0.44 -2.76
C THR A 60 6.75 0.85 -3.41
N PHE A 61 6.92 1.89 -2.60
CA PHE A 61 7.52 3.15 -2.99
C PHE A 61 9.04 3.04 -2.90
N VAL A 62 9.73 3.39 -3.98
CA VAL A 62 11.19 3.52 -4.05
C VAL A 62 11.50 4.98 -4.36
N ILE A 63 11.93 5.73 -3.36
CA ILE A 63 12.14 7.18 -3.46
C ILE A 63 13.63 7.46 -3.57
N SER A 64 14.04 8.08 -4.68
CA SER A 64 15.38 8.64 -4.87
C SER A 64 15.38 10.11 -4.46
N ASP A 65 16.04 10.41 -3.35
CA ASP A 65 16.29 11.77 -2.88
C ASP A 65 17.69 12.21 -3.28
N LYS A 66 17.77 13.29 -4.05
CA LYS A 66 19.02 13.71 -4.72
C LYS A 66 19.69 14.90 -4.04
N ALA A 67 19.09 15.52 -3.02
CA ALA A 67 19.65 16.68 -2.34
C ALA A 67 19.23 16.77 -0.86
N SER A 68 20.15 17.18 0.00
CA SER A 68 19.93 17.36 1.45
C SER A 68 19.18 18.65 1.81
N ILE A 69 18.33 19.13 0.91
CA ILE A 69 17.44 20.30 1.07
C ILE A 69 16.00 19.98 0.64
N HIS A 70 15.70 18.71 0.40
CA HIS A 70 14.41 18.25 -0.09
C HIS A 70 13.94 17.02 0.69
N ASN A 71 12.64 16.78 0.67
CA ASN A 71 12.07 15.54 1.17
C ASN A 71 10.89 15.08 0.30
N PHE A 72 10.44 13.86 0.55
CA PHE A 72 9.25 13.29 -0.08
C PHE A 72 8.25 12.91 1.00
N VAL A 73 7.14 13.63 1.08
CA VAL A 73 5.99 13.34 1.94
C VAL A 73 4.86 12.80 1.08
N LEU A 74 4.12 11.82 1.60
CA LEU A 74 2.91 11.28 1.00
C LEU A 74 1.73 11.55 1.93
N GLU A 75 0.67 12.15 1.41
CA GLU A 75 -0.53 12.53 2.13
C GLU A 75 -1.78 12.07 1.38
N ARG A 76 -2.81 11.67 2.12
CA ARG A 76 -4.15 11.44 1.60
C ARG A 76 -5.01 12.63 1.97
N GLU A 77 -5.26 13.50 1.01
CA GLU A 77 -6.00 14.76 1.22
C GLU A 77 -7.51 14.51 1.34
N LYS A 78 -8.05 13.52 0.61
CA LYS A 78 -9.47 13.17 0.68
C LYS A 78 -9.69 11.67 0.82
N GLY A 79 -10.72 11.32 1.62
CA GLY A 79 -11.17 9.94 1.85
C GLY A 79 -10.66 9.30 3.14
N GLY A 80 -9.85 10.00 3.94
CA GLY A 80 -9.41 9.58 5.28
C GLY A 80 -8.12 10.28 5.70
N THR A 81 -7.60 9.95 6.89
CA THR A 81 -6.42 10.62 7.47
C THR A 81 -5.16 9.77 7.24
N PHE A 82 -4.21 10.26 6.45
CA PHE A 82 -2.89 9.65 6.31
C PHE A 82 -1.87 10.70 5.90
N GLU A 83 -0.74 10.77 6.60
CA GLU A 83 0.47 11.45 6.16
C GLU A 83 1.68 10.61 6.55
N LYS A 84 2.67 10.53 5.65
CA LYS A 84 3.94 9.88 5.93
C LYS A 84 5.08 10.55 5.21
N GLN A 85 6.05 11.01 5.99
CA GLN A 85 7.34 11.44 5.48
C GLN A 85 8.18 10.22 5.06
N LEU A 86 8.42 10.07 3.76
CA LEU A 86 9.23 8.98 3.21
C LEU A 86 10.72 9.31 3.38
N THR A 87 11.19 10.49 3.00
CA THR A 87 12.59 10.92 3.24
C THR A 87 12.66 12.11 4.19
N SER A 88 13.78 12.33 4.89
CA SER A 88 14.01 13.55 5.69
C SER A 88 14.66 14.65 4.87
N VAL A 89 14.51 15.92 5.25
CA VAL A 89 15.05 17.05 4.46
C VAL A 89 16.56 16.95 4.26
N SER A 90 17.29 16.52 5.29
CA SER A 90 18.74 16.32 5.24
C SER A 90 19.18 15.01 4.59
N PHE A 91 18.25 14.13 4.20
CA PHE A 91 18.58 12.83 3.62
C PHE A 91 18.97 12.96 2.15
N LYS A 92 19.94 12.17 1.73
CA LYS A 92 20.29 11.96 0.32
C LYS A 92 20.53 10.48 0.10
N GLY A 93 19.92 9.91 -0.93
CA GLY A 93 20.01 8.49 -1.23
C GLY A 93 18.67 7.90 -1.65
N THR A 94 18.54 6.59 -1.57
CA THR A 94 17.30 5.89 -1.90
C THR A 94 16.66 5.30 -0.66
N LYS A 95 15.34 5.48 -0.50
CA LYS A 95 14.56 4.82 0.56
C LYS A 95 13.40 4.05 -0.03
N THR A 96 13.13 2.88 0.53
CA THR A 96 11.99 2.05 0.16
C THR A 96 10.97 1.99 1.29
N ALA A 97 9.69 2.08 0.96
CA ALA A 97 8.59 1.92 1.90
C ALA A 97 7.42 1.19 1.24
N THR A 98 6.84 0.21 1.94
CA THR A 98 5.58 -0.43 1.51
C THR A 98 4.40 0.25 2.20
N ILE A 99 3.41 0.67 1.42
CA ILE A 99 2.28 1.48 1.88
C ILE A 99 1.00 0.93 1.26
N ARG A 100 -0.05 0.81 2.07
CA ARG A 100 -1.40 0.49 1.60
C ARG A 100 -2.12 1.79 1.25
N LEU A 101 -2.50 1.93 -0.01
CA LEU A 101 -3.26 3.06 -0.51
C LEU A 101 -4.76 2.73 -0.51
N GLY A 102 -5.52 3.51 0.26
CA GLY A 102 -6.99 3.52 0.22
C GLY A 102 -7.52 4.49 -0.84
N LYS A 103 -8.78 4.32 -1.24
CA LYS A 103 -9.45 5.15 -2.25
C LYS A 103 -9.45 6.63 -1.87
N GLY A 104 -9.25 7.55 -2.79
CA GLY A 104 -9.29 8.99 -2.51
C GLY A 104 -8.27 9.79 -3.29
N GLU A 105 -8.12 11.06 -2.91
CA GLU A 105 -7.14 11.97 -3.49
C GLU A 105 -5.87 11.94 -2.64
N TRP A 106 -4.74 11.79 -3.31
CA TRP A 106 -3.43 11.67 -2.71
C TRP A 106 -2.49 12.71 -3.29
N LYS A 107 -1.66 13.28 -2.42
CA LYS A 107 -0.62 14.24 -2.77
C LYS A 107 0.73 13.70 -2.33
N TYR A 108 1.74 13.91 -3.15
CA TYR A 108 3.13 13.79 -2.75
C TYR A 108 3.79 15.15 -2.87
N TYR A 109 4.63 15.53 -1.91
CA TYR A 109 5.21 16.87 -1.88
C TYR A 109 6.54 16.93 -1.12
N CYS A 110 7.30 17.99 -1.36
CA CYS A 110 8.46 18.37 -0.58
C CYS A 110 8.04 19.45 0.43
N LYS A 111 8.04 19.14 1.72
CA LYS A 111 7.53 20.01 2.79
C LYS A 111 8.12 21.43 2.80
N PRO A 112 9.45 21.64 2.65
CA PRO A 112 10.00 23.00 2.56
C PRO A 112 9.57 23.80 1.31
N HIS A 113 9.10 23.13 0.27
CA HIS A 113 8.83 23.72 -1.05
C HIS A 113 7.45 23.31 -1.57
N GLU A 114 6.49 23.07 -0.67
CA GLU A 114 5.23 22.42 -1.01
C GLU A 114 4.47 23.19 -2.09
N ALA A 115 4.50 24.52 -2.06
CA ALA A 115 3.81 25.37 -3.03
C ALA A 115 4.19 25.11 -4.50
N GLY A 116 5.41 24.62 -4.78
CA GLY A 116 5.90 24.37 -6.15
C GLY A 116 6.43 22.96 -6.39
N MET A 117 6.65 22.16 -5.34
CA MET A 117 7.16 20.80 -5.42
C MET A 117 6.14 19.82 -4.85
N HIS A 118 5.06 19.62 -5.60
CA HIS A 118 4.04 18.63 -5.30
C HIS A 118 3.55 17.94 -6.56
N GLY A 119 2.78 16.88 -6.38
CA GLY A 119 1.95 16.28 -7.41
C GLY A 119 0.84 15.45 -6.79
N GLU A 120 -0.24 15.29 -7.54
CA GLU A 120 -1.45 14.62 -7.06
C GLU A 120 -1.78 13.39 -7.91
N PHE A 121 -2.46 12.43 -7.31
CA PHE A 121 -3.02 11.29 -8.01
C PHE A 121 -4.26 10.76 -7.29
N ASN A 122 -5.11 10.05 -8.04
CA ASN A 122 -6.32 9.45 -7.50
C ASN A 122 -6.13 7.96 -7.21
N VAL A 123 -6.72 7.46 -6.14
CA VAL A 123 -6.83 6.03 -5.87
C VAL A 123 -8.30 5.64 -5.97
N LYS A 124 -8.61 4.68 -6.85
CA LYS A 124 -9.99 4.27 -7.19
C LYS A 124 -10.32 2.86 -6.71
#